data_AF-A0A443RNQ3-F1
#
_entry.id   AF-A0A443RNQ3-F1
#
_cell.length_a   1.000
_cell.length_b   1.000
_cell.length_c   1.000
_cell.angle_alpha   90.00
_cell.angle_beta   90.00
_cell.angle_gamma   90.00
#
_symmetry.space_group_name_H-M   'P 1'
#
loop_
_entity.id
_entity.type
_entity.pdbx_description
1 polymer ?
#
loop_
_entity_poly.entity_id
_entity_poly.type
_entity_poly.pdbx_seq_one_letter_code
_entity_poly.pdbx_strand_id
1 'polypeptide(L)' 'MDIKAIINRLDFNFVIEFHFGPNEFFTNEKLTKRYEVSCDVPTGAPFDYVGRDIVKTEACTIYWKVIPET' A
#
# COMPACT_ATOMS: atom_id res chain seq x y z
N MET A 1 -6.24 -17.15 2.71
CA MET A 1 -6.02 -15.71 2.51
C MET A 1 -5.30 -15.20 3.75
N ASP A 2 -4.24 -14.44 3.56
CA ASP A 2 -3.45 -13.83 4.65
C ASP A 2 -3.23 -12.35 4.37
N ILE A 3 -3.04 -11.55 5.43
CA ILE A 3 -2.79 -10.11 5.34
C ILE A 3 -1.59 -9.77 6.21
N LYS A 4 -0.56 -9.19 5.61
CA LYS A 4 0.69 -8.85 6.28
C LYS A 4 1.00 -7.36 6.11
N ALA A 5 1.34 -6.70 7.22
CA ALA A 5 1.92 -5.36 7.20
C ALA A 5 3.45 -5.44 7.33
N ILE A 6 4.17 -4.82 6.40
CA ILE A 6 5.62 -4.65 6.44
C ILE A 6 5.90 -3.19 6.75
N ILE A 7 6.50 -2.91 7.90
CA ILE A 7 6.77 -1.56 8.38
C ILE A 7 8.28 -1.30 8.30
N ASN A 8 8.68 -0.27 7.57
CA ASN A 8 10.03 0.26 7.65
C ASN A 8 10.14 1.18 8.87
N ARG A 9 11.00 0.80 9.82
CA ARG A 9 11.14 1.53 11.08
C ARG A 9 11.96 2.81 10.96
N LEU A 10 12.70 2.99 9.86
CA LEU A 10 13.55 4.17 9.67
C LEU A 10 12.75 5.38 9.18
N ASP A 11 11.80 5.17 8.27
CA ASP A 11 11.05 6.23 7.58
C ASP A 11 9.54 6.12 7.81
N PHE A 12 9.08 5.16 8.62
CA PHE A 12 7.67 4.85 8.88
C PHE A 12 6.85 4.46 7.64
N ASN A 13 7.50 4.29 6.48
CA ASN A 13 6.85 3.80 5.29
C ASN A 13 6.37 2.37 5.54
N PHE A 14 5.22 2.00 4.98
CA PHE A 14 4.70 0.66 5.15
C PHE A 14 4.04 0.12 3.90
N VAL A 15 4.06 -1.21 3.78
CA VAL A 15 3.41 -1.95 2.70
C VAL A 15 2.41 -2.91 3.32
N ILE A 16 1.18 -2.88 2.83
CA ILE A 16 0.17 -3.89 3.13
C ILE A 16 0.20 -4.92 1.99
N GLU A 17 0.38 -6.18 2.36
CA GLU A 17 0.35 -7.31 1.44
C GLU A 17 -0.90 -8.15 1.69
N PHE A 18 -1.64 -8.45 0.62
CA PHE A 18 -2.77 -9.37 0.62
C PHE A 18 -2.37 -10.62 -0.16
N HIS A 19 -2.34 -11.76 0.52
CA HIS A 19 -1.88 -13.04 -0.04
C HIS A 19 -3.08 -13.93 -0.37
N PHE A 20 -3.15 -14.34 -1.63
CA PHE A 20 -4.22 -15.15 -2.20
C PHE A 20 -3.67 -16.48 -2.69
N GLY A 21 -4.44 -17.56 -2.49
CA GLY A 21 -4.24 -18.78 -3.26
C GLY A 21 -4.78 -18.63 -4.68
N PRO A 22 -4.62 -19.66 -5.53
CA PRO A 22 -5.25 -19.71 -6.84
C PRO A 22 -6.76 -19.43 -6.74
N ASN A 23 -7.26 -18.53 -7.60
CA ASN A 23 -8.66 -18.10 -7.63
C ASN A 23 -9.11 -17.80 -9.06
N GLU A 24 -10.41 -17.57 -9.28
CA GLU A 24 -11.02 -17.40 -10.62
C GLU A 24 -10.86 -15.99 -11.19
N PHE A 25 -10.42 -15.02 -10.39
CA PHE A 25 -10.53 -13.60 -10.73
C PHE A 25 -9.25 -13.03 -11.32
N PHE A 26 -8.11 -13.30 -10.71
CA PHE A 26 -6.82 -12.71 -11.08
C PHE A 26 -5.69 -13.72 -10.90
N THR A 27 -4.55 -13.43 -11.52
CA THR A 27 -3.36 -14.29 -11.46
C THR A 27 -2.39 -13.92 -10.35
N ASN A 28 -2.53 -12.73 -9.74
CA ASN A 28 -1.68 -12.31 -8.63
C ASN A 28 -1.84 -13.24 -7.42
N GLU A 29 -0.73 -13.81 -6.93
CA GLU A 29 -0.68 -14.47 -5.61
C GLU A 29 -0.61 -13.44 -4.47
N LYS A 30 -0.12 -12.23 -4.78
CA LYS A 30 0.05 -11.15 -3.82
C LYS A 30 -0.34 -9.81 -4.42
N LEU A 31 -1.19 -9.07 -3.71
CA LEU A 31 -1.49 -7.67 -3.98
C LEU A 31 -0.81 -6.79 -2.94
N THR A 32 -0.25 -5.66 -3.36
CA THR A 32 0.49 -4.75 -2.48
C THR A 32 -0.03 -3.32 -2.56
N LYS A 33 -0.13 -2.66 -1.41
CA LYS A 33 -0.36 -1.22 -1.30
C LYS A 33 0.72 -0.60 -0.41
N ARG A 34 1.54 0.27 -0.99
CA ARG A 34 2.62 1.00 -0.32
C ARG A 34 2.16 2.40 0.06
N TYR A 35 2.59 2.84 1.24
CA TYR A 35 2.34 4.15 1.81
C TYR A 35 3.68 4.79 2.19
N GLU A 36 3.89 6.01 1.70
CA GLU A 36 4.99 6.86 2.15
C GLU A 36 4.47 7.86 3.16
N VAL A 37 5.15 7.94 4.30
CA VAL A 37 4.75 8.74 5.45
C VAL A 37 5.76 9.86 5.63
N SER A 38 5.29 11.11 5.70
CA SER A 38 6.12 12.23 6.13
C SER A 38 5.85 12.55 7.59
N CYS A 39 6.92 12.91 8.29
CA CYS A 39 6.88 13.48 9.63
C CYS A 39 7.42 14.93 9.63
N ASP A 40 7.58 15.53 8.45
CA ASP A 40 8.28 16.80 8.32
C ASP A 40 7.44 17.94 8.91
N VAL A 41 8.10 18.78 9.70
CA VAL A 41 7.50 19.99 10.25
C VAL A 41 7.62 21.10 9.20
N PRO A 42 6.52 21.76 8.77
CA PRO A 42 6.59 22.81 7.77
C PRO A 42 7.50 23.97 8.19
N THR A 43 8.53 24.24 7.39
CA THR A 43 9.46 25.35 7.63
C THR A 43 8.74 26.69 7.41
N GLY A 44 8.31 27.33 8.51
CA GLY A 44 7.61 28.62 8.49
C GLY A 44 6.22 28.59 9.13
N ALA A 45 5.66 27.40 9.34
CA ALA A 45 4.40 27.22 10.06
C ALA A 45 4.47 25.97 10.97
N PRO A 46 5.35 25.96 11.98
CA PRO A 46 5.56 24.78 12.82
C PRO A 46 4.32 24.36 13.63
N PHE A 47 3.38 25.29 13.89
CA PHE A 47 2.11 24.99 14.55
C PHE A 47 1.09 24.30 13.64
N ASP A 48 1.33 24.28 12.32
CA ASP A 48 0.48 23.57 11.35
C ASP A 48 0.89 22.09 11.25
N TYR A 49 1.89 21.65 12.00
CA TYR A 49 2.27 20.25 12.06
C TYR A 49 1.17 19.42 12.76
N VAL A 50 0.45 18.64 11.97
CA VAL A 50 -0.64 17.77 12.43
C VAL A 50 -0.18 16.34 12.79
N GLY A 51 1.12 16.06 12.72
CA GLY A 51 1.68 14.74 12.99
C GLY A 51 2.13 14.01 11.71
N ARG A 52 2.07 12.68 11.76
CA ARG A 52 2.40 11.83 10.60
C ARG A 52 1.31 11.95 9.54
N ASP A 53 1.72 12.22 8.30
CA ASP A 53 0.82 12.30 7.16
C ASP A 53 1.25 11.34 6.04
N ILE A 54 0.28 10.82 5.29
CA ILE A 54 0.52 9.98 4.12
C ILE A 54 0.71 10.90 2.92
N VAL A 55 1.94 11.04 2.46
CA VAL A 55 2.29 11.95 1.36
C VAL A 55 2.21 11.30 -0.01
N LYS A 56 2.30 9.96 -0.07
CA LYS A 56 2.20 9.22 -1.33
C LYS A 56 1.70 7.80 -1.09
N THR A 57 0.98 7.29 -2.08
CA THR A 57 0.60 5.88 -2.12
C THR A 57 0.92 5.28 -3.48
N GLU A 58 1.29 4.02 -3.48
CA GLU A 58 1.57 3.25 -4.70
C GLU A 58 0.90 1.87 -4.58
N ALA A 59 0.17 1.47 -5.60
CA ALA A 59 -0.50 0.16 -5.66
C ALA A 59 0.15 -0.71 -6.74
N CYS A 60 -0.07 -2.02 -6.69
CA CYS A 60 0.30 -2.91 -7.80
C CYS A 60 -0.84 -3.03 -8.83
N THR A 61 -0.47 -3.38 -10.07
CA THR A 61 -1.43 -3.79 -11.09
C THR A 61 -2.07 -5.12 -10.72
N ILE A 62 -3.40 -5.20 -10.85
CA ILE A 62 -4.14 -6.45 -10.74
C ILE A 62 -4.27 -7.05 -12.15
N TYR A 63 -3.77 -8.26 -12.33
CA TYR A 63 -3.82 -9.01 -13.58
C TYR A 63 -5.07 -9.89 -13.60
N TRP A 64 -6.18 -9.28 -14.01
CA TRP A 64 -7.46 -9.96 -14.14
C TRP A 64 -7.40 -11.05 -15.20
N LYS A 65 -8.05 -12.19 -14.90
CA LYS A 65 -8.26 -13.26 -15.87
C LYS A 65 -9.36 -12.83 -16.84
N VAL A 66 -9.14 -13.09 -18.12
CA VAL A 66 -10.21 -12.93 -19.12
C VAL A 66 -11.19 -14.09 -18.90
N ILE A 67 -12.41 -13.77 -18.53
CA ILE A 67 -13.50 -14.75 -18.43
C ILE A 67 -14.12 -14.82 -19.83
N PRO A 68 -14.04 -15.96 -20.54
CA PRO A 68 -14.73 -16.11 -21.81
C PRO A 68 -16.24 -15.94 -21.60
N GLU A 69 -16.90 -15.12 -22.42
CA GLU A 69 -18.36 -15.08 -22.46
C GLU A 69 -18.89 -16.48 -22.84
N THR A 70 -19.86 -16.97 -22.07
CA THR A 70 -20.55 -18.25 -22.28
C THR A 70 -21.40 -18.25 -23.54
#